data_AF-A0A255TAQ5-F1
#
_entry.id   AF-A0A255TAQ5-F1
#
_cell.length_a   1.000
_cell.length_b   1.000
_cell.length_c   1.000
_cell.angle_alpha   90.00
_cell.angle_beta   90.00
_cell.angle_gamma   90.00
#
_symmetry.space_group_name_H-M   'P 1'
#
loop_
_entity.id
_entity.type
_entity.pdbx_description
1 polymer ?
#
loop_
_entity_poly.entity_id
_entity_poly.type
_entity_poly.pdbx_seq_one_letter_code
_entity_poly.pdbx_strand_id
1 'polypeptide(L)'
;MNNKNKEGNFYASKVRLFLNEYGGENLQEFCHAENVSYTKMCHCLGRPAYRKPKATPTVSTGDKSHVSDTLLPVIDLQPLVVDLPNQPAETSSSSATPVPGKRRHTKESSPCGTLSDVALTLSGRLNVRIGSCEVSTLVTLMKEMEVTL
;
A
#
# COMPACT_ATOMS: atom_id res chain seq x y z
N MET A 1 -6.71 -35.39 -18.27
CA MET A 1 -6.38 -34.74 -16.97
C MET A 1 -6.38 -33.22 -17.17
N ASN A 2 -7.27 -32.46 -16.52
CA ASN A 2 -7.38 -31.01 -16.72
C ASN A 2 -6.24 -30.26 -16.01
N ASN A 3 -5.16 -29.95 -16.74
CA ASN A 3 -3.99 -29.26 -16.20
C ASN A 3 -4.29 -27.86 -15.62
N LYS A 4 -5.35 -27.20 -16.11
CA LYS A 4 -5.82 -25.89 -15.61
C LYS A 4 -6.21 -25.91 -14.12
N ASN A 5 -6.74 -27.03 -13.66
CA ASN A 5 -7.22 -27.20 -12.29
C ASN A 5 -6.06 -27.39 -11.31
N LYS A 6 -4.93 -27.93 -11.79
CA LYS A 6 -3.72 -28.14 -11.01
C LYS A 6 -2.94 -26.84 -10.81
N GLU A 7 -2.79 -26.06 -11.88
CA GLU A 7 -2.15 -24.74 -11.83
C GLU A 7 -2.93 -23.79 -10.91
N GLY A 8 -4.27 -23.76 -11.01
CA GLY A 8 -5.11 -22.95 -10.14
C GLY A 8 -4.93 -23.27 -8.65
N ASN A 9 -4.89 -24.57 -8.29
CA ASN A 9 -4.66 -24.99 -6.91
C ASN A 9 -3.24 -24.67 -6.40
N PHE A 10 -2.23 -24.75 -7.28
CA PHE A 10 -0.86 -24.37 -6.95
C PHE A 10 -0.77 -22.88 -6.58
N TYR A 11 -1.26 -21.99 -7.44
CA TYR A 11 -1.25 -20.56 -7.17
C TYR A 11 -2.15 -20.20 -5.99
N ALA A 12 -3.28 -20.87 -5.78
CA ALA A 12 -4.13 -20.63 -4.60
C ALA A 12 -3.41 -21.02 -3.29
N SER A 13 -2.51 -21.99 -3.33
CA SER A 13 -1.71 -22.37 -2.17
C SER A 13 -0.59 -21.36 -1.92
N LYS A 14 0.10 -20.91 -2.97
CA LYS A 14 1.13 -19.86 -2.87
C LYS A 14 0.54 -18.52 -2.42
N VAL A 15 -0.62 -18.11 -2.92
CA VAL A 15 -1.30 -16.87 -2.48
C VAL A 15 -1.62 -16.90 -1.00
N ARG A 16 -2.12 -18.03 -0.49
CA ARG A 16 -2.38 -18.18 0.95
C ARG A 16 -1.09 -18.18 1.76
N LEU A 17 -0.05 -18.85 1.28
CA LEU A 17 1.27 -18.84 1.91
C LEU A 17 1.82 -17.41 2.04
N PHE A 18 1.77 -16.66 0.94
CA PHE A 18 2.21 -15.27 0.89
C PHE A 18 1.44 -14.37 1.87
N LEU A 19 0.11 -14.50 1.91
CA LEU A 19 -0.72 -13.65 2.76
C LEU A 19 -0.65 -14.04 4.25
N ASN A 20 -0.55 -15.33 4.55
CA ASN A 20 -0.62 -15.83 5.93
C ASN A 20 0.76 -15.91 6.61
N GLU A 21 1.79 -16.42 5.92
CA GLU A 21 3.11 -16.64 6.51
C GLU A 21 4.06 -15.46 6.25
N TYR A 22 4.01 -14.86 5.06
CA TYR A 22 4.86 -13.73 4.68
C TYR A 22 4.22 -12.36 4.96
N GLY A 23 3.02 -12.33 5.56
CA GLY A 23 2.32 -11.08 5.92
C GLY A 23 1.83 -10.25 4.73
N GLY A 24 1.94 -10.75 3.50
CA GLY A 24 1.55 -10.04 2.28
C GLY A 24 2.51 -8.92 1.85
N GLU A 25 3.71 -8.84 2.44
CA GLU A 25 4.73 -7.86 2.09
C GLU A 25 5.77 -8.44 1.11
N ASN A 26 6.40 -7.59 0.30
CA ASN A 26 7.50 -7.97 -0.60
C ASN A 26 7.21 -9.14 -1.56
N LEU A 27 6.16 -9.01 -2.38
CA LEU A 27 5.77 -10.03 -3.38
C LEU A 27 6.92 -10.46 -4.30
N GLN A 28 7.80 -9.53 -4.67
CA GLN A 28 8.93 -9.81 -5.56
C GLN A 28 9.92 -10.79 -4.92
N GLU A 29 10.24 -10.60 -3.64
CA GLU A 29 11.14 -11.47 -2.90
C GLU A 29 10.51 -12.86 -2.69
N PHE A 30 9.23 -12.89 -2.33
CA PHE A 30 8.47 -14.14 -2.24
C PHE A 30 8.49 -14.92 -3.56
N CYS A 31 8.22 -14.26 -4.69
CA CYS A 31 8.23 -14.90 -6.00
C CYS A 31 9.61 -15.46 -6.37
N HIS A 32 10.69 -14.76 -6.00
CA HIS A 32 12.05 -15.24 -6.20
C HIS A 32 12.38 -16.44 -5.30
N ALA A 33 12.05 -16.37 -4.01
CA ALA A 33 12.31 -17.45 -3.06
C ALA A 33 11.54 -18.73 -3.39
N GLU A 34 10.28 -18.60 -3.78
CA GLU A 34 9.38 -19.72 -4.06
C GLU A 34 9.37 -20.15 -5.54
N ASN A 35 10.23 -19.56 -6.38
CA ASN A 35 10.32 -19.79 -7.82
C ASN A 35 8.96 -19.74 -8.53
N VAL A 36 8.15 -18.74 -8.16
CA VAL A 36 6.81 -18.53 -8.71
C VAL A 36 6.82 -17.35 -9.68
N SER A 37 6.04 -17.42 -10.77
CA SER A 37 5.93 -16.30 -11.69
C SER A 37 5.27 -15.10 -11.01
N TYR A 38 6.00 -13.98 -10.94
CA TYR A 38 5.52 -12.71 -10.39
C TYR A 38 4.21 -12.25 -11.04
N THR A 39 4.16 -12.22 -12.37
CA THR A 39 2.97 -11.80 -13.12
C THR A 39 1.74 -12.65 -12.81
N LYS A 40 1.90 -13.98 -12.76
CA LYS A 40 0.81 -14.91 -12.41
C LYS A 40 0.35 -14.72 -10.97
N MET A 41 1.29 -14.50 -10.06
CA MET A 41 1.01 -14.26 -8.66
C MET A 41 0.22 -12.96 -8.46
N CYS A 42 0.61 -11.87 -9.13
CA CYS A 42 -0.15 -10.61 -9.17
C CYS A 42 -1.59 -10.81 -9.66
N HIS A 43 -1.76 -11.54 -10.77
CA HIS A 43 -3.09 -11.85 -11.30
C HIS A 43 -3.94 -12.69 -10.33
N CYS A 44 -3.33 -13.64 -9.62
CA CYS A 44 -4.03 -14.48 -8.65
C CYS A 44 -4.39 -13.68 -7.39
N LEU A 45 -3.50 -12.78 -6.93
CA LEU A 45 -3.79 -11.86 -5.84
C LEU A 45 -4.97 -10.95 -6.19
N GLY A 46 -5.09 -10.46 -7.42
CA GLY A 46 -6.25 -9.66 -7.85
C GLY A 46 -7.59 -10.41 -7.86
N ARG A 47 -7.58 -11.75 -7.79
CA ARG A 47 -8.79 -12.57 -7.85
C ARG A 47 -9.18 -13.11 -6.46
N PRO A 48 -10.38 -12.79 -5.94
CA PRO A 48 -10.78 -13.21 -4.60
C PRO A 48 -10.86 -14.73 -4.45
N ALA A 49 -11.08 -15.48 -5.53
CA ALA A 49 -11.12 -16.94 -5.52
C ALA A 49 -9.83 -17.59 -4.98
N TYR A 50 -8.67 -16.94 -5.14
CA TYR A 50 -7.38 -17.47 -4.69
C TYR A 50 -7.05 -17.11 -3.22
N ARG A 51 -7.76 -16.13 -2.65
CA ARG A 51 -7.58 -15.68 -1.26
C ARG A 51 -8.46 -16.44 -0.27
N LYS A 52 -9.52 -17.09 -0.75
CA LYS A 52 -10.43 -17.82 0.12
C LYS A 52 -9.70 -18.99 0.78
N PRO A 53 -9.76 -19.14 2.12
CA PRO A 53 -9.29 -20.35 2.75
C PRO A 53 -10.12 -21.51 2.19
N LYS A 54 -9.44 -22.53 1.68
CA LYS A 54 -10.11 -23.75 1.24
C LYS A 54 -10.71 -24.38 2.50
N ALA A 55 -12.03 -24.27 2.67
CA ALA A 55 -12.75 -25.03 3.68
C ALA A 55 -12.38 -26.50 3.50
N THR A 56 -11.73 -27.07 4.50
CA THR A 56 -11.45 -28.49 4.58
C THR A 56 -12.79 -29.24 4.63
N PRO A 57 -12.93 -30.40 3.96
CA PRO A 57 -14.08 -31.26 4.19
C PRO A 57 -13.97 -31.79 5.63
N THR A 58 -14.91 -31.35 6.46
CA THR A 58 -15.15 -31.83 7.81
C THR A 58 -15.44 -33.33 7.74
N VAL A 59 -14.49 -34.16 8.15
CA VAL A 59 -14.81 -35.49 8.69
C VAL A 59 -14.72 -35.35 10.19
N SER A 60 -15.88 -35.29 10.84
CA SER A 60 -16.06 -35.66 12.24
C SER A 60 -17.55 -35.85 12.48
N THR A 61 -17.97 -37.12 12.45
CA THR A 61 -19.18 -37.60 13.10
C THR A 61 -19.12 -37.20 14.58
N GLY A 62 -20.14 -36.50 15.08
CA GLY A 62 -20.27 -36.17 16.49
C GLY A 62 -21.53 -35.35 16.76
N ASP A 63 -22.50 -35.98 17.41
CA ASP A 63 -23.82 -35.51 17.80
C ASP A 63 -23.80 -34.28 18.77
N LYS A 64 -24.83 -33.43 18.60
CA LYS A 64 -25.45 -32.50 19.58
C LYS A 64 -24.72 -31.29 20.18
N SER A 65 -25.43 -30.16 20.03
CA SER A 65 -25.79 -29.18 21.08
C SER A 65 -24.68 -28.31 21.68
N HIS A 66 -24.66 -27.01 21.34
CA HIS A 66 -24.97 -25.94 22.29
C HIS A 66 -25.02 -24.59 21.58
N VAL A 67 -26.15 -23.90 21.70
CA VAL A 67 -26.31 -22.47 21.42
C VAL A 67 -25.62 -21.67 22.52
N SER A 68 -24.73 -20.75 22.16
CA SER A 68 -24.29 -19.58 22.95
C SER A 68 -23.51 -18.72 21.95
N ASP A 69 -24.10 -17.75 21.27
CA ASP A 69 -24.45 -16.43 21.81
C ASP A 69 -23.40 -15.93 22.80
N THR A 70 -22.34 -15.31 22.27
CA THR A 70 -21.38 -14.55 23.07
C THR A 70 -20.88 -13.37 22.24
N LEU A 71 -21.65 -12.28 22.32
CA LEU A 71 -21.24 -10.88 22.43
C LEU A 71 -19.94 -10.50 21.69
N LEU A 72 -20.10 -10.04 20.45
CA LEU A 72 -19.15 -9.11 19.83
C LEU A 72 -19.14 -7.80 20.65
N PRO A 73 -17.98 -7.21 20.98
CA PRO A 73 -17.96 -5.85 21.47
C PRO A 73 -18.36 -4.92 20.32
N VAL A 74 -19.51 -4.27 20.48
CA VAL A 74 -19.91 -3.11 19.69
C VAL A 74 -18.87 -2.03 19.92
N ILE A 75 -17.99 -1.80 18.94
CA ILE A 75 -17.11 -0.64 18.94
C ILE A 75 -17.97 0.53 18.47
N ASP A 76 -18.61 1.19 19.43
CA ASP A 76 -19.28 2.46 19.19
C ASP A 76 -18.20 3.51 18.95
N LEU A 77 -17.99 3.87 17.69
CA LEU A 77 -17.04 4.91 17.31
C LEU A 77 -17.61 6.26 17.73
N GLN A 78 -17.20 6.74 18.90
CA GLN A 78 -17.45 8.10 19.35
C GLN A 78 -16.92 9.10 18.30
N PRO A 79 -17.72 10.08 17.84
CA PRO A 79 -17.21 11.12 16.94
C PRO A 79 -16.18 11.98 17.66
N LEU A 80 -15.01 12.13 17.05
CA LEU A 80 -13.90 12.91 17.56
C LEU A 80 -14.27 14.41 17.51
N VAL A 81 -14.54 15.03 18.66
CA VAL A 81 -14.69 16.49 18.75
C VAL A 81 -13.29 17.10 18.72
N VAL A 82 -12.94 17.71 17.58
CA VAL A 82 -11.72 18.49 17.42
C VAL A 82 -11.98 19.89 17.98
N ASP A 83 -11.40 20.20 19.14
CA ASP A 83 -11.36 21.58 19.66
C ASP A 83 -10.28 22.35 18.90
N LEU A 84 -10.71 23.35 18.13
CA LEU A 84 -9.85 24.21 17.32
C LEU A 84 -9.44 25.43 18.16
N PRO A 85 -8.17 25.58 18.59
CA PRO A 85 -7.73 26.84 19.14
C PRO A 85 -7.62 27.88 18.02
N ASN A 86 -8.56 28.82 18.12
CA ASN A 86 -8.66 30.07 17.41
C ASN A 86 -7.30 30.81 17.36
N GLN A 87 -6.89 31.26 16.18
CA GLN A 87 -5.80 32.23 16.04
C GLN A 87 -6.13 33.51 16.83
N PRO A 88 -5.09 34.22 17.28
CA PRO A 88 -4.92 35.56 16.71
C PRO A 88 -3.52 35.81 16.15
N ALA A 89 -3.52 36.54 15.04
CA ALA A 89 -2.37 37.24 14.51
C ALA A 89 -1.75 38.18 15.56
N GLU A 90 -0.44 38.44 15.45
CA GLU A 90 0.18 39.77 15.34
C GLU A 90 1.72 39.66 15.52
N THR A 91 2.43 40.03 14.46
CA THR A 91 3.53 41.02 14.45
C THR A 91 4.71 40.87 15.43
N SER A 92 5.88 40.46 14.92
CA SER A 92 7.10 41.32 14.78
C SER A 92 8.41 40.52 14.63
N SER A 93 9.17 40.92 13.59
CA SER A 93 10.62 41.16 13.58
C SER A 93 11.58 40.11 14.16
N SER A 94 12.42 39.55 13.29
CA SER A 94 13.88 39.68 13.44
C SER A 94 14.63 39.28 12.17
N SER A 95 15.48 40.22 11.76
CA SER A 95 16.44 40.19 10.68
C SER A 95 17.54 39.13 10.85
N ALA A 96 17.92 38.45 9.76
CA ALA A 96 19.30 38.03 9.52
C ALA A 96 19.53 37.68 8.04
N THR A 97 20.15 38.59 7.28
CA THR A 97 21.00 38.26 6.14
C THR A 97 22.31 37.62 6.62
N PRO A 98 22.94 36.71 5.85
CA PRO A 98 24.16 37.15 5.16
C PRO A 98 24.39 36.55 3.75
N VAL A 99 24.80 37.46 2.85
CA VAL A 99 25.74 37.43 1.69
C VAL A 99 26.12 36.13 0.92
N PRO A 100 26.43 36.26 -0.39
CA PRO A 100 26.44 35.18 -1.38
C PRO A 100 27.77 34.43 -1.47
N GLY A 101 27.71 33.10 -1.41
CA GLY A 101 28.85 32.20 -1.57
C GLY A 101 28.84 31.46 -2.91
N LYS A 102 29.77 31.83 -3.78
CA LYS A 102 30.23 31.13 -5.00
C LYS A 102 30.30 29.58 -4.82
N ARG A 103 29.61 28.81 -5.67
CA ARG A 103 29.93 27.39 -5.97
C ARG A 103 29.67 27.14 -7.46
N ARG A 104 30.70 27.19 -8.31
CA ARG A 104 31.53 26.07 -8.79
C ARG A 104 30.71 24.91 -9.36
N HIS A 105 30.89 24.68 -10.66
CA HIS A 105 30.49 23.50 -11.41
C HIS A 105 30.96 22.21 -10.73
N THR A 106 30.04 21.28 -10.49
CA THR A 106 30.32 19.84 -10.40
C THR A 106 29.13 19.08 -10.99
N LYS A 107 29.38 18.28 -12.03
CA LYS A 107 28.49 17.20 -12.47
C LYS A 107 28.50 16.15 -11.37
N GLU A 108 27.37 15.92 -10.69
CA GLU A 108 27.17 14.72 -9.88
C GLU A 108 25.73 14.21 -10.08
N SER A 109 25.66 13.01 -10.62
CA SER A 109 24.47 12.20 -10.77
C SER A 109 24.03 11.67 -9.40
N SER A 110 22.97 12.24 -8.83
CA SER A 110 22.12 11.53 -7.86
C SER A 110 20.80 12.28 -7.63
N PRO A 111 19.65 11.71 -8.03
CA PRO A 111 18.37 12.17 -7.53
C PRO A 111 17.78 11.06 -6.66
N CYS A 112 18.25 10.94 -5.42
CA CYS A 112 17.52 10.12 -4.45
C CYS A 112 17.30 10.97 -3.19
N GLY A 113 16.49 12.01 -3.37
CA GLY A 113 15.78 12.64 -2.27
C GLY A 113 14.44 11.94 -2.08
N THR A 114 13.95 11.92 -0.85
CA THR A 114 12.56 11.59 -0.55
C THR A 114 11.79 12.89 -0.32
N LEU A 115 10.56 12.95 -0.81
CA LEU A 115 9.66 14.08 -0.65
C LEU A 115 8.60 13.72 0.38
N SER A 116 8.46 14.52 1.43
CA SER A 116 7.58 14.17 2.55
C SER A 116 6.10 14.49 2.28
N ASP A 117 5.81 15.47 1.42
CA ASP A 117 4.44 15.89 1.09
C ASP A 117 4.41 16.56 -0.30
N VAL A 118 3.80 15.88 -1.28
CA VAL A 118 3.67 16.36 -2.66
C VAL A 118 2.19 16.48 -3.01
N ALA A 119 1.77 17.62 -3.55
CA ALA A 119 0.42 17.84 -4.03
C ALA A 119 0.40 18.05 -5.55
N LEU A 120 -0.32 17.18 -6.27
CA LEU A 120 -0.54 17.29 -7.71
C LEU A 120 -1.95 17.80 -7.96
N THR A 121 -2.08 18.80 -8.83
CA THR A 121 -3.39 19.33 -9.25
C THR A 121 -3.62 19.07 -10.72
N LEU A 122 -4.65 18.29 -11.04
CA LEU A 122 -5.00 17.89 -12.39
C LEU A 122 -6.23 18.67 -12.83
N SER A 123 -6.04 19.55 -13.83
CA SER A 123 -7.09 20.40 -14.43
C SER A 123 -7.91 21.21 -13.42
N GLY A 124 -7.35 21.49 -12.23
CA GLY A 124 -8.03 22.21 -11.14
C GLY A 124 -9.22 21.46 -10.51
N ARG A 125 -9.51 20.23 -10.93
CA ARG A 125 -10.66 19.43 -10.45
C ARG A 125 -10.25 18.27 -9.54
N LEU A 126 -9.03 17.78 -9.70
CA LEU A 126 -8.50 16.68 -8.91
C LEU A 126 -7.22 17.13 -8.22
N ASN A 127 -7.19 16.97 -6.89
CA ASN A 127 -6.01 17.19 -6.07
C ASN A 127 -5.57 15.84 -5.49
N VAL A 128 -4.34 15.43 -5.78
CA VAL A 128 -3.74 14.19 -5.29
C VAL A 128 -2.62 14.56 -4.34
N ARG A 129 -2.71 14.12 -3.08
CA ARG A 129 -1.65 14.30 -2.09
C ARG A 129 -0.91 12.99 -1.90
N ILE A 130 0.41 13.05 -2.06
CA ILE A 130 1.31 11.91 -1.93
C ILE A 130 2.22 12.20 -0.74
N GLY A 131 2.02 11.45 0.35
CA GLY A 131 2.93 11.45 1.49
C GLY A 131 4.16 10.59 1.19
N SER A 132 5.33 11.00 1.69
CA SER A 132 6.60 10.25 1.63
C SER A 132 6.82 9.48 0.32
N CYS A 133 7.20 10.19 -0.74
CA CYS A 133 7.46 9.62 -2.06
C CYS A 133 8.93 9.75 -2.43
N GLU A 134 9.52 8.70 -3.01
CA GLU A 134 10.86 8.82 -3.60
C GLU A 134 10.78 9.67 -4.88
N VAL A 135 11.75 10.56 -5.09
CA VAL A 135 11.81 11.42 -6.30
C VAL A 135 11.77 10.58 -7.58
N SER A 136 12.49 9.45 -7.62
CA SER A 136 12.51 8.53 -8.77
C SER A 136 11.13 7.95 -9.10
N THR A 137 10.36 7.61 -8.07
CA THR A 137 9.00 7.08 -8.18
C THR A 137 8.03 8.17 -8.67
N LEU A 138 8.11 9.38 -8.12
CA LEU A 138 7.29 10.50 -8.57
C LEU A 138 7.54 10.84 -10.04
N VAL A 139 8.81 10.88 -10.46
CA VAL A 139 9.19 11.14 -11.86
C VAL A 139 8.65 10.05 -12.79
N THR A 140 8.69 8.79 -12.36
CA THR A 140 8.12 7.68 -13.14
C THR A 140 6.61 7.83 -13.29
N LEU A 141 5.90 8.14 -12.19
CA LEU A 141 4.46 8.37 -12.19
C LEU A 141 4.08 9.53 -13.13
N MET A 142 4.80 10.65 -13.10
CA MET A 142 4.53 11.78 -14.00
C MET A 142 4.69 11.38 -15.47
N LYS A 143 5.73 10.61 -15.81
CA LYS A 143 5.95 10.11 -17.17
C LYS A 143 4.86 9.15 -17.65
N GLU A 144 4.40 8.25 -16.79
CA GLU A 144 3.29 7.34 -17.15
C GLU A 144 2.00 8.12 -17.40
N MET A 145 1.73 9.16 -16.61
CA MET A 145 0.56 10.01 -16.79
C MET A 145 0.60 10.81 -18.11
N GLU A 146 1.76 11.25 -18.58
CA GLU A 146 1.92 11.96 -19.86
C GLU A 146 1.63 11.06 -21.08
N VAL A 147 1.88 9.75 -20.98
CA VAL A 147 1.67 8.80 -22.09
C VAL A 147 0.21 8.36 -22.23
N THR A 148 -0.61 8.56 -21.18
CA THR A 148 -2.00 8.08 -21.13
C THR A 148 -3.03 9.15 -21.55
N LEU A 149 -2.58 10.35 -21.93
CA LEU A 149 -3.38 11.47 -22.45
C LEU A 149 -3.19 11.63 -23.95
#